data_AF-A0A433VHH6-F1
#
_entry.id   AF-A0A433VHH6-F1
#
_cell.length_a   1.000
_cell.length_b   1.000
_cell.length_c   1.000
_cell.angle_alpha   90.00
_cell.angle_beta   90.00
_cell.angle_gamma   90.00
#
_symmetry.space_group_name_H-M   'P 1'
#
loop_
_entity.id
_entity.type
_entity.pdbx_description
1 polymer ?
#
loop_
_entity_poly.entity_id
_entity_poly.type
_entity_poly.pdbx_seq_one_letter_code
_entity_poly.pdbx_strand_id
1 'polypeptide(L)' 'MGFFATLALERIPTIPPEIRLLVAVGFLGSYTTFSTYGLDTINVLRTGNLLRAAFYWAGSAILGVIGVQLGVIIARALWK' A
#
# COMPACT_ATOMS: atom_id res chain seq x y z
N MET A 1 -3.40 -3.97 1.38
CA MET A 1 -4.50 -3.02 1.03
C MET A 1 -5.34 -3.52 -0.13
N GLY A 2 -4.83 -3.61 -1.35
CA GLY A 2 -5.64 -3.96 -2.54
C GLY A 2 -6.48 -5.23 -2.41
N PHE A 3 -5.89 -6.33 -1.90
CA PHE A 3 -6.60 -7.59 -1.68
C PHE A 3 -7.84 -7.44 -0.77
N PHE A 4 -7.63 -6.89 0.43
CA PHE A 4 -8.71 -6.72 1.42
C PHE A 4 -9.75 -5.72 0.94
N ALA A 5 -9.33 -4.60 0.35
CA ALA A 5 -10.25 -3.59 -0.17
C ALA A 5 -11.18 -4.18 -1.24
N THR A 6 -10.62 -4.94 -2.19
CA THR A 6 -11.41 -5.64 -3.22
C THR A 6 -12.34 -6.69 -2.61
N LEU A 7 -11.86 -7.51 -1.66
CA LEU A 7 -12.69 -8.50 -1.00
C LEU A 7 -13.88 -7.87 -0.24
N ALA A 8 -13.62 -6.81 0.52
CA ALA A 8 -14.61 -6.15 1.37
C ALA A 8 -15.62 -5.29 0.59
N LEU A 9 -15.22 -4.71 -0.55
CA LEU A 9 -16.09 -3.86 -1.37
C LEU A 9 -16.83 -4.64 -2.45
N GLU A 10 -16.17 -5.58 -3.13
CA GLU A 10 -16.73 -6.25 -4.32
C GLU A 10 -17.35 -7.61 -4.01
N ARG A 11 -16.87 -8.33 -2.99
CA ARG A 11 -17.17 -9.77 -2.84
C ARG A 11 -17.94 -10.12 -1.57
N ILE A 12 -17.70 -9.41 -0.46
CA ILE A 12 -18.35 -9.70 0.82
C ILE A 12 -19.03 -8.43 1.36
N PRO A 13 -20.17 -8.02 0.77
CA PRO A 13 -20.89 -6.83 1.22
C PRO A 13 -21.38 -6.94 2.69
N THR A 14 -21.44 -8.15 3.24
CA THR A 14 -21.82 -8.42 4.64
C THR A 14 -20.72 -8.11 5.65
N ILE A 15 -19.49 -7.77 5.25
CA ILE A 15 -18.45 -7.34 6.19
C ILE A 15 -18.92 -6.02 6.85
N PRO A 16 -19.07 -5.99 8.19
CA PRO A 16 -19.46 -4.79 8.92
C PRO A 16 -18.52 -3.61 8.66
N PRO A 17 -19.03 -2.37 8.57
CA PRO A 17 -18.21 -1.18 8.34
C PRO A 17 -17.05 -1.02 9.35
N GLU A 18 -17.26 -1.43 10.59
CA GLU A 18 -16.28 -1.35 11.69
C GLU A 18 -15.06 -2.23 11.40
N ILE A 19 -15.28 -3.43 10.85
CA ILE A 19 -14.18 -4.34 10.46
C ILE A 19 -13.42 -3.76 9.27
N ARG A 20 -14.11 -3.13 8.31
CA ARG A 20 -13.45 -2.47 7.18
C ARG A 20 -12.54 -1.35 7.67
N LEU A 21 -13.01 -0.52 8.60
CA LEU A 21 -12.22 0.54 9.21
C LEU A 21 -11.06 -0.01 10.04
N LEU A 22 -11.31 -1.00 10.90
CA LEU A 22 -10.28 -1.63 11.73
C LEU A 22 -9.12 -2.15 10.87
N VAL A 23 -9.40 -2.83 9.76
CA VAL A 23 -8.36 -3.43 8.92
C VAL A 23 -7.75 -2.42 7.96
N ALA A 24 -8.55 -1.65 7.21
CA ALA A 24 -8.03 -0.75 6.18
C ALA A 24 -7.40 0.51 6.80
N VAL A 25 -8.07 1.13 7.75
CA VAL A 25 -7.60 2.37 8.39
C VAL A 25 -6.71 2.06 9.59
N GLY A 26 -7.10 1.12 10.44
CA GLY A 26 -6.35 0.75 11.64
C GLY A 26 -5.08 -0.04 11.32
N PHE A 27 -5.22 -1.34 11.05
CA PHE A 27 -4.08 -2.24 10.85
C PHE A 27 -3.20 -1.82 9.67
N LEU A 28 -3.77 -1.76 8.46
CA LEU A 28 -3.00 -1.43 7.26
C LEU A 28 -2.50 0.01 7.25
N GLY A 29 -3.26 0.95 7.80
CA GLY A 29 -2.82 2.33 7.99
C GLY A 29 -1.67 2.46 8.98
N SER A 30 -1.67 1.71 10.09
CA SER A 30 -0.55 1.69 11.06
C SER A 30 0.70 0.97 10.53
N TYR A 31 0.52 0.00 9.63
CA TYR A 31 1.60 -0.77 9.02
C TYR A 31 2.37 0.06 7.96
N THR A 32 1.68 0.93 7.22
CA THR A 32 2.31 1.77 6.18
C THR A 32 2.54 3.19 6.67
N THR A 33 3.72 3.76 6.42
CA THR A 33 4.06 5.13 6.86
C THR A 33 4.59 5.97 5.70
N PHE A 34 3.88 7.06 5.38
CA PHE A 34 4.36 8.03 4.39
C PHE A 34 5.40 8.99 4.97
N SER A 35 5.29 9.35 6.26
CA SER A 35 6.20 10.30 6.91
C SER A 35 7.62 9.74 7.01
N THR A 36 7.77 8.47 7.40
CA THR A 36 9.08 7.80 7.46
C THR A 36 9.69 7.67 6.06
N TYR A 37 8.90 7.23 5.08
CA TYR A 37 9.33 7.15 3.69
C TYR A 37 9.83 8.50 3.14
N GLY A 38 9.12 9.60 3.43
CA GLY A 38 9.52 10.95 3.04
C GLY A 38 10.81 11.40 3.73
N LEU A 39 10.95 11.16 5.03
CA LEU A 39 12.16 11.47 5.78
C LEU A 39 13.37 10.71 5.21
N ASP A 40 13.23 9.42 4.93
CA ASP A 40 14.29 8.61 4.34
C ASP A 40 14.66 9.08 2.93
N THR A 41 13.66 9.45 2.13
CA THR A 41 13.90 10.03 0.80
C THR A 41 14.77 11.29 0.89
N ILE A 42 14.47 12.18 1.83
CA ILE A 42 15.28 13.39 2.06
C ILE A 42 16.67 13.05 2.59
N ASN A 43 16.80 12.07 3.48
CA ASN A 43 18.09 11.63 4.00
C ASN A 43 18.99 11.09 2.89
N VAL A 44 18.46 10.26 1.98
CA VAL A 44 19.20 9.76 0.81
C VAL A 44 19.53 10.89 -0.15
N LEU A 45 18.61 11.83 -0.38
CA LEU A 45 18.85 12.99 -1.24
C LEU A 45 20.01 13.86 -0.71
N ARG A 46 20.10 14.04 0.62
CA ARG A 46 21.19 14.80 1.28
C ARG A 46 22.56 14.16 1.12
N THR A 47 22.67 12.87 0.76
CA THR A 47 23.97 12.24 0.47
C THR A 47 24.53 12.64 -0.90
N GLY A 48 23.81 13.45 -1.68
CA GLY A 48 24.19 13.87 -3.04
C GLY A 48 24.03 12.79 -4.11
N ASN A 49 23.56 11.59 -3.75
CA ASN A 49 23.39 10.49 -4.70
C ASN A 49 21.97 10.54 -5.30
N LEU A 50 21.81 11.35 -6.35
CA LEU A 50 20.53 11.57 -7.02
C LEU A 50 19.94 10.28 -7.60
N LEU A 51 20.76 9.38 -8.15
CA LEU A 51 20.29 8.14 -8.72
C LEU A 51 19.64 7.23 -7.65
N ARG A 52 20.30 7.07 -6.50
CA ARG A 52 19.74 6.30 -5.38
C ARG A 52 18.49 6.95 -4.80
N ALA A 53 18.49 8.28 -4.66
CA ALA A 53 17.32 9.01 -4.17
C ALA A 53 16.12 8.83 -5.10
N ALA A 54 16.32 9.00 -6.41
CA ALA A 54 15.27 8.80 -7.42
C ALA A 54 14.77 7.36 -7.45
N PHE A 55 15.68 6.38 -7.38
CA PHE A 55 15.31 4.96 -7.33
C PHE A 55 14.50 4.62 -6.07
N TYR A 56 14.92 5.10 -4.90
CA TYR A 56 14.20 4.87 -3.65
C TYR A 56 12.81 5.50 -3.67
N TRP A 57 12.72 6.78 -4.07
CA TRP A 57 11.48 7.52 -4.13
C TRP A 57 10.51 6.93 -5.18
N ALA A 58 10.90 6.92 -6.45
CA ALA A 58 10.02 6.43 -7.52
C ALA A 58 9.81 4.92 -7.44
N GLY A 59 10.86 4.15 -7.17
CA GLY A 59 10.79 2.70 -7.10
C GLY A 59 9.87 2.20 -5.99
N SER A 60 9.98 2.77 -4.78
CA SER A 60 9.09 2.37 -3.67
C SER A 60 7.63 2.71 -3.96
N ALA A 61 7.35 3.89 -4.52
CA ALA A 61 5.99 4.29 -4.89
C ALA A 61 5.40 3.38 -5.98
N ILE A 62 6.16 3.12 -7.06
CA ILE A 62 5.73 2.24 -8.17
C ILE A 62 5.50 0.82 -7.68
N LEU A 63 6.44 0.24 -6.92
CA LEU A 63 6.29 -1.09 -6.35
C LEU A 63 5.10 -1.18 -5.38
N GLY A 64 4.85 -0.13 -4.61
CA GLY A 64 3.66 -0.03 -3.76
C GLY A 64 2.36 -0.11 -4.55
N VAL A 65 2.25 0.64 -5.65
CA VAL A 65 1.07 0.60 -6.56
C VAL A 65 0.93 -0.77 -7.20
N ILE A 66 2.03 -1.37 -7.68
CA ILE A 66 2.03 -2.73 -8.24
C ILE A 66 1.55 -3.73 -7.19
N GLY A 67 2.03 -3.65 -5.94
CA GLY A 67 1.60 -4.51 -4.85
C GLY A 67 0.10 -4.39 -4.54
N VAL A 68 -0.45 -3.17 -4.60
CA VAL A 68 -1.90 -2.96 -4.49
C VAL A 68 -2.63 -3.65 -5.65
N GLN A 69 -2.20 -3.44 -6.89
CA GLN A 69 -2.83 -4.02 -8.08
C GLN A 69 -2.77 -5.56 -8.08
N LEU A 70 -1.65 -6.15 -7.68
CA LEU A 70 -1.51 -7.60 -7.51
C LEU A 70 -2.50 -8.12 -6.46
N GLY A 71 -2.65 -7.42 -5.34
CA GLY A 71 -3.65 -7.74 -4.33
C GLY A 71 -5.08 -7.77 -4.90
N VAL A 72 -5.43 -6.79 -5.73
CA VAL A 72 -6.73 -6.75 -6.43
C VAL A 72 -6.91 -7.96 -7.35
N ILE A 73 -5.90 -8.27 -8.16
CA ILE A 73 -5.93 -9.41 -9.11
C ILE A 73 -6.11 -10.72 -8.34
N ILE A 74 -5.34 -10.93 -7.27
CA ILE A 74 -5.40 -12.14 -6.45
C ILE A 74 -6.78 -12.29 -5.79
N ALA A 75 -7.34 -11.20 -5.24
CA ALA A 75 -8.68 -11.23 -4.63
C ALA A 75 -9.75 -11.64 -5.63
N ARG A 76 -9.67 -11.15 -6.88
CA ARG A 76 -10.60 -11.53 -7.95
C ARG A 76 -10.37 -12.95 -8.48
N ALA A 77 -9.12 -13.42 -8.49
CA ALA A 77 -8.76 -14.73 -9.02
C ALA A 77 -9.12 -15.88 -8.07
N LEU A 78 -8.95 -15.69 -6.76
CA LEU A 78 -9.26 -16.70 -5.74
C LEU A 78 -10.77 -16.89 -5.53
N TRP A 79 -11.58 -15.88 -5.86
CA TRP A 79 -13.03 -15.92 -5.72
C TRP A 79 -13.67 -15.81 -7.11
N LYS A 80 -13.60 -16.92 -7.87
CA LYS A 80 -14.33 -17.09 -9.13
C LYS A 80 -15.81 -17.38 -8.85
#